data_AF-M5FD47-F1
#
_entry.id   AF-M5FD47-F1
#
_cell.length_a   1.000
_cell.length_b   1.000
_cell.length_c   1.000
_cell.angle_alpha   90.00
_cell.angle_beta   90.00
_cell.angle_gamma   90.00
#
_symmetry.space_group_name_H-M   'P 1'
#
loop_
_entity.id
_entity.type
_entity.pdbx_description
1 polymer ?
#
loop_
_entity_poly.entity_id
_entity_poly.type
_entity_poly.pdbx_seq_one_letter_code
_entity_poly.pdbx_strand_id
1 'polypeptide(L)' 'MTKLIIETAKPLGISVHDHLIIGKKGHSSMKGLLLI' A
#
# COMPACT_ATOMS: atom_id res chain seq x y z
N MET A 1 4.27 2.37 8.63
CA MET A 1 3.76 3.48 7.80
C MET A 1 2.49 3.10 7.03
N THR A 2 2.50 2.09 6.15
CA THR A 2 1.34 1.75 5.29
C THR A 2 0.02 1.52 6.05
N LYS A 3 0.03 0.72 7.12
CA LYS A 3 -1.16 0.50 7.97
C LYS A 3 -1.73 1.79 8.56
N LEU A 4 -0.87 2.74 8.96
CA LEU A 4 -1.31 4.04 9.48
C LEU A 4 -2.02 4.84 8.39
N ILE A 5 -1.49 4.84 7.16
CA ILE A 5 -2.12 5.52 6.02
C ILE A 5 -3.49 4.89 5.72
N ILE A 6 -3.59 3.55 5.72
CA ILE A 6 -4.86 2.82 5.52
C ILE A 6 -5.89 3.25 6.56
N GLU A 7 -5.53 3.22 7.84
CA GLU A 7 -6.44 3.60 8.93
C GLU A 7 -6.87 5.07 8.83
N THR A 8 -5.96 5.97 8.47
CA THR A 8 -6.29 7.40 8.27
C THR A 8 -7.22 7.64 7.07
N ALA A 9 -7.10 6.84 5.99
CA ALA A 9 -7.91 6.97 4.78
C ALA A 9 -9.34 6.39 4.94
N LYS A 10 -9.51 5.42 5.84
CA LYS A 10 -10.78 4.72 6.10
C LYS A 10 -11.98 5.63 6.40
N PRO A 11 -11.92 6.61 7.32
CA PRO A 11 -13.05 7.51 7.58
C PRO A 11 -13.38 8.44 6.42
N LEU A 12 -12.44 8.63 5.48
CA LEU A 12 -12.64 9.43 4.27
C LEU A 12 -13.29 8.60 3.14
N GLY A 13 -13.54 7.31 3.36
CA GLY A 13 -14.04 6.40 2.33
C GLY A 13 -13.01 6.11 1.23
N ILE A 14 -11.72 6.32 1.49
CA ILE A 14 -10.65 6.14 0.51
C ILE A 14 -9.98 4.78 0.75
N SER A 15 -9.96 3.93 -0.28
CA SER A 15 -9.25 2.65 -0.24
C SER A 15 -7.82 2.79 -0.74
N VAL A 16 -6.87 2.21 0.02
CA VAL A 16 -5.50 1.99 -0.44
C VAL A 16 -5.43 0.60 -1.06
N HIS A 17 -5.26 0.54 -2.38
CA HIS A 17 -5.30 -0.74 -3.10
C HIS A 17 -4.00 -1.53 -3.03
N ASP A 18 -2.86 -0.84 -2.95
CA ASP A 18 -1.53 -1.44 -2.85
C ASP A 18 -0.50 -0.41 -2.38
N HIS A 19 0.66 -0.88 -1.95
CA HIS A 19 1.87 -0.09 -1.78
C HIS A 19 2.95 -0.69 -2.68
N LEU A 20 3.27 0.04 -3.74
CA LEU A 20 4.32 -0.35 -4.68
C LEU A 20 5.65 0.30 -4.30
N ILE A 21 6.69 -0.51 -4.14
CA ILE A 21 8.07 -0.03 -4.01
C ILE A 21 8.73 -0.17 -5.37
N ILE A 22 9.04 0.96 -6.01
CA ILE A 22 9.60 1.00 -7.38
C ILE A 22 11.14 1.12 -7.32
N GLY A 23 11.84 0.32 -8.12
CA GLY A 23 13.29 0.39 -8.29
C GLY A 23 13.71 0.35 -9.76
N LYS A 24 15.02 0.50 -10.04
CA LYS A 24 15.56 0.60 -11.41
C LYS A 24 15.18 -0.56 -12.36
N LYS A 25 14.96 -1.76 -11.82
CA LYS A 25 14.67 -2.98 -12.60
C LYS A 25 13.27 -3.56 -12.37
N GLY A 26 12.36 -2.83 -11.74
CA GLY A 26 11.00 -3.32 -11.49
C GLY A 26 10.36 -2.74 -10.24
N HIS A 27 9.39 -3.48 -9.68
CA HIS A 27 8.71 -3.09 -8.46
C HIS A 27 8.36 -4.30 -7.60
N SER A 28 8.12 -4.05 -6.32
CA SER A 28 7.52 -4.99 -5.40
C SER A 28 6.16 -4.49 -4.95
N SER A 29 5.14 -5.35 -5.04
CA SER A 29 3.79 -5.10 -4.53
C SER A 29 3.69 -5.64 -3.11
N MET A 30 3.39 -4.77 -2.14
CA MET A 30 3.19 -5.22 -0.76
C MET A 30 1.92 -6.06 -0.63
N LYS A 31 0.87 -5.76 -1.39
CA LYS A 31 -0.34 -6.60 -1.45
C LYS A 31 -0.04 -7.96 -2.06
N GLY A 32 0.70 -8.01 -3.17
CA GLY A 32 1.11 -9.25 -3.83
C GLY A 32 2.01 -10.13 -2.94
N LEU A 33 2.76 -9.51 -2.04
CA LEU A 33 3.56 -10.18 -1.01
C LEU A 33 2.78 -10.49 0.28
N LEU A 34 1.47 -10.20 0.34
CA LEU A 34 0.60 -10.41 1.50
C LEU A 34 1.07 -9.69 2.78
N LEU A 35 1.67 -8.51 2.61
CA LEU A 35 2.17 -7.68 3.72
C LEU A 35 1.18 -6.60 4.18
N ILE A 36 0.13 -6.36 3.39
CA ILE A 36 -0.97 -5.41 3.65
C ILE A 36 -2.31 -5.97 3.19
#